data_AF-A0A1I7ZWV4-F1
#
_entry.id   AF-A0A1I7ZWV4-F1
#
_cell.length_a   1.000
_cell.length_b   1.000
_cell.length_c   1.000
_cell.angle_alpha   90.00
_cell.angle_beta   90.00
_cell.angle_gamma   90.00
#
_symmetry.space_group_name_H-M   'P 1'
#
loop_
_entity.id
_entity.type
_entity.pdbx_description
1 polymer ?
#
loop_
_entity_poly.entity_id
_entity_poly.type
_entity_poly.pdbx_seq_one_letter_code
_entity_poly.pdbx_strand_id
1 'polypeptide(L)'
;MAHLHSNWFYGDISPQAADQLIYKSRQLGNGTFLVRESLTHPGDYALVYLYDERAHRALIRTERHYGVNVFYMTRSQLFNSLTEIVEHYRKTPLKTPHFDVLLTRPCPPVDGDAVGDFSSE
;
A
#
# COMPACT_ATOMS: atom_id res chain seq x y z
N MET A 1 -20.73 1.94 13.57
CA MET A 1 -20.33 2.02 12.15
C MET A 1 -18.82 2.24 12.12
N ALA A 2 -18.05 1.16 12.15
CA ALA A 2 -16.59 1.24 12.18
C ALA A 2 -16.12 1.79 10.83
N HIS A 3 -15.71 3.06 10.81
CA HIS A 3 -15.01 3.61 9.66
C HIS A 3 -13.75 2.77 9.46
N LEU A 4 -13.72 2.09 8.32
CA LEU A 4 -12.78 1.08 7.90
C LEU A 4 -11.34 1.62 7.89
N HIS A 5 -10.63 1.52 9.01
CA HIS A 5 -9.17 1.47 8.97
C HIS A 5 -8.79 0.13 8.34
N SER A 6 -8.64 0.13 7.01
CA SER A 6 -8.02 -0.98 6.30
C SER A 6 -6.61 -1.14 6.86
N ASN A 7 -6.31 -2.26 7.54
CA ASN A 7 -5.02 -2.54 8.19
C ASN A 7 -3.78 -2.47 7.28
N TRP A 8 -3.94 -2.20 5.98
CA TRP A 8 -2.87 -2.00 5.00
C TRP A 8 -2.73 -0.54 4.54
N PHE A 9 -3.67 0.36 4.83
CA PHE A 9 -3.64 1.74 4.36
C PHE A 9 -3.08 2.66 5.45
N TYR A 10 -1.96 3.32 5.15
CA TYR A 10 -1.23 4.16 6.10
C TYR A 10 -1.38 5.66 5.82
N GLY A 11 -2.16 6.07 4.81
CA GLY A 11 -2.29 7.48 4.44
C GLY A 11 -0.98 8.07 3.89
N ASP A 12 -0.68 9.30 4.25
CA ASP A 12 0.38 10.14 3.69
C ASP A 12 1.78 9.91 4.28
N ILE A 13 2.10 8.68 4.68
CA ILE A 13 3.44 8.37 5.20
C ILE A 13 4.54 8.58 4.14
N SER A 14 5.73 8.94 4.62
CA SER A 14 6.90 9.09 3.75
C SER A 14 7.30 7.73 3.15
N PRO A 15 7.87 7.72 1.92
CA PRO A 15 8.39 6.48 1.32
C PRO A 15 9.40 5.80 2.25
N GLN A 16 10.28 6.58 2.90
CA GLN A 16 11.26 6.00 3.82
C GLN A 16 10.60 5.32 5.02
N ALA A 17 9.53 5.90 5.59
CA ALA A 17 8.79 5.27 6.68
C ALA A 17 8.12 3.96 6.22
N ALA A 18 7.51 3.95 5.03
CA ALA A 18 6.93 2.75 4.45
C ALA A 18 7.95 1.62 4.25
N ASP A 19 9.11 1.93 3.67
CA ASP A 19 10.20 0.96 3.50
C ASP A 19 10.68 0.43 4.87
N GLN A 20 10.80 1.29 5.89
CA GLN A 20 11.15 0.87 7.24
C GLN A 20 10.10 -0.03 7.90
N LEU A 21 8.80 0.25 7.70
CA LEU A 21 7.72 -0.58 8.24
C LEU A 21 7.74 -1.98 7.64
N ILE A 22 7.90 -2.07 6.32
CA ILE A 22 8.06 -3.34 5.61
C ILE A 22 9.32 -4.08 6.08
N TYR A 23 10.43 -3.36 6.24
CA TYR A 23 11.69 -3.95 6.71
C TYR A 23 11.59 -4.45 8.16
N LYS A 24 10.98 -3.69 9.08
CA LYS A 24 10.66 -4.13 10.45
C LYS A 24 9.78 -5.37 10.44
N SER A 25 8.86 -5.42 9.48
CA SER A 25 7.93 -6.52 9.24
C SER A 25 8.53 -7.70 8.47
N ARG A 26 9.85 -7.74 8.24
CA ARG A 26 10.50 -8.87 7.55
C ARG A 26 10.22 -10.24 8.19
N GLN A 27 9.99 -10.25 9.50
CA GLN A 27 9.65 -11.45 10.27
C GLN A 27 8.30 -12.06 9.87
N LEU A 28 7.41 -11.28 9.26
CA LEU A 28 6.10 -11.75 8.76
C LEU A 28 6.23 -12.53 7.45
N GLY A 29 7.36 -12.42 6.74
CA GLY A 29 7.63 -13.12 5.49
C GLY A 29 7.09 -12.41 4.24
N ASN A 30 7.42 -12.99 3.09
CA ASN A 30 7.13 -12.45 1.76
C ASN A 30 5.62 -12.24 1.53
N GLY A 31 5.29 -11.16 0.82
CA GLY A 31 3.91 -10.76 0.55
C GLY A 31 3.29 -9.88 1.64
N THR A 32 4.08 -9.44 2.62
CA THR A 32 3.67 -8.38 3.55
C THR A 32 3.58 -7.07 2.78
N PHE A 33 2.48 -6.33 2.88
CA PHE A 33 2.28 -5.13 2.05
C PHE A 33 1.56 -4.00 2.78
N LEU A 34 1.75 -2.78 2.28
CA LEU A 34 1.03 -1.60 2.70
C LEU A 34 0.81 -0.65 1.52
N VAL A 35 -0.23 0.16 1.60
CA VAL A 35 -0.54 1.23 0.64
C VAL A 35 -0.40 2.55 1.36
N ARG A 36 0.29 3.49 0.71
CA ARG A 36 0.39 4.87 1.14
C ARG A 36 -0.06 5.81 0.02
N GLU A 37 -0.44 7.01 0.40
CA GLU A 37 -0.70 8.10 -0.52
C GLU A 37 0.62 8.79 -0.92
N SER A 38 0.68 9.28 -2.16
CA SER A 38 1.85 9.99 -2.65
C SER A 38 1.82 11.45 -2.20
N LEU A 39 2.69 11.80 -1.25
CA LEU A 39 2.91 13.19 -0.82
C LEU A 39 3.30 14.14 -1.96
N THR A 40 3.93 13.64 -3.02
CA THR A 40 4.40 14.46 -4.15
C THR A 40 3.37 14.59 -5.27
N HIS A 41 2.42 13.67 -5.36
CA HIS A 41 1.42 13.63 -6.43
C HIS A 41 0.06 13.33 -5.82
N PRO A 42 -0.71 14.37 -5.45
CA PRO A 42 -2.02 14.17 -4.83
C PRO A 42 -2.93 13.38 -5.78
N GLY A 43 -3.52 12.32 -5.25
CA GLY A 43 -4.35 11.37 -6.01
C GLY A 43 -3.60 10.11 -6.49
N ASP A 44 -2.27 10.08 -6.50
CA ASP A 44 -1.51 8.85 -6.75
C ASP A 44 -1.23 8.10 -5.44
N TYR A 45 -1.13 6.78 -5.52
CA TYR A 45 -0.84 5.91 -4.38
C TYR A 45 0.41 5.08 -4.66
N ALA A 46 1.06 4.60 -3.61
CA ALA A 46 2.19 3.70 -3.71
C ALA A 46 1.93 2.46 -2.85
N LEU A 47 1.96 1.29 -3.49
CA LEU A 47 1.94 -0.01 -2.84
C LEU A 47 3.39 -0.40 -2.52
N VAL A 48 3.70 -0.59 -1.25
CA VAL A 48 5.00 -1.07 -0.79
C VAL A 48 4.81 -2.48 -0.26
N TYR A 49 5.64 -3.43 -0.71
CA TYR A 49 5.52 -4.84 -0.33
C TYR A 49 6.90 -5.47 -0.08
N LEU A 50 6.92 -6.48 0.76
CA LEU A 50 8.09 -7.28 1.08
C LEU A 50 8.23 -8.43 0.09
N TYR A 51 9.40 -8.54 -0.51
CA TYR A 51 9.80 -9.71 -1.28
C TYR A 51 11.30 -9.94 -1.08
N ASP A 52 11.69 -11.19 -0.82
CA ASP A 52 13.10 -11.58 -0.67
C ASP A 52 13.84 -10.73 0.38
N GLU A 53 13.19 -10.51 1.53
CA GLU A 53 13.68 -9.64 2.62
C GLU A 53 13.95 -8.17 2.23
N ARG A 54 13.47 -7.75 1.05
CA ARG A 54 13.60 -6.39 0.52
C ARG A 54 12.24 -5.74 0.36
N ALA A 55 12.21 -4.43 0.63
CA ALA A 55 11.04 -3.62 0.34
C ALA A 55 11.05 -3.22 -1.14
N HIS A 56 9.91 -3.44 -1.79
CA HIS A 56 9.66 -3.09 -3.18
C HIS A 56 8.46 -2.15 -3.25
N ARG A 57 8.47 -1.27 -4.25
CA ARG A 57 7.43 -0.25 -4.44
C ARG A 57 6.82 -0.34 -5.82
N ALA A 58 5.50 -0.38 -5.88
CA ALA A 58 4.70 -0.25 -7.09
C ALA A 58 3.88 1.03 -7.00
N LEU A 59 3.91 1.83 -8.07
CA LEU A 59 3.14 3.06 -8.15
C LEU A 59 1.74 2.74 -8.68
N ILE A 60 0.73 3.13 -7.93
CA ILE A 60 -0.67 3.11 -8.34
C ILE A 60 -1.00 4.51 -8.84
N ARG A 61 -1.22 4.61 -10.15
CA ARG A 61 -1.67 5.85 -10.78
C ARG A 61 -3.19 5.94 -10.72
N THR A 62 -3.68 7.16 -10.59
CA THR A 62 -5.11 7.46 -10.73
C THR A 62 -5.35 8.24 -12.00
N GLU A 63 -6.36 7.80 -12.76
CA GLU A 63 -6.75 8.45 -14.01
C GLU A 63 -8.26 8.62 -14.04
N ARG A 64 -8.73 9.66 -14.73
CA ARG A 64 -10.16 9.94 -14.83
C ARG A 64 -10.69 9.37 -16.14
N HIS A 65 -11.43 8.27 -16.05
CA HIS A 65 -12.01 7.59 -17.19
C HIS A 65 -13.52 7.76 -17.18
N TYR A 66 -14.09 8.38 -18.22
CA TYR A 66 -15.53 8.67 -18.35
C TYR A 66 -16.15 9.40 -17.12
N GLY A 67 -15.37 10.27 -16.48
CA GLY A 67 -15.82 11.05 -15.31
C GLY A 67 -15.62 10.35 -13.95
N VAL A 68 -15.20 9.08 -13.95
CA VAL A 68 -14.92 8.27 -12.75
C VAL A 68 -13.40 8.15 -12.54
N ASN A 69 -12.95 8.14 -11.29
CA ASN A 69 -11.53 7.87 -10.98
C ASN A 69 -11.28 6.36 -11.03
N VAL A 70 -10.33 5.96 -11.86
CA VAL A 70 -9.84 4.58 -11.96
C VAL A 70 -8.38 4.52 -11.51
N PHE A 71 -8.01 3.42 -10.89
CA PHE A 71 -6.70 3.17 -10.31
C PHE A 71 -6.02 2.05 -11.07
N TYR A 72 -4.72 2.18 -11.33
CA TYR A 72 -3.95 1.12 -11.97
C TYR A 72 -2.49 1.13 -11.58
N MET A 73 -1.90 -0.06 -11.48
CA MET A 73 -0.43 -0.21 -11.41
C MET A 73 0.19 -0.49 -12.78
N THR A 74 -0.60 -1.01 -13.71
CA THR A 74 -0.20 -1.26 -15.10
C THR A 74 -1.36 -0.90 -15.99
N ARG A 75 -1.11 -0.25 -17.13
CA ARG A 75 -2.17 0.18 -18.07
C ARG A 75 -3.07 -0.94 -18.58
N SER A 76 -2.66 -2.20 -18.42
CA SER A 76 -3.44 -3.39 -18.76
C SER A 76 -4.49 -3.77 -17.70
N GLN A 77 -4.41 -3.25 -16.48
CA GLN A 77 -5.31 -3.58 -15.38
C GLN A 77 -5.82 -2.31 -14.69
N LEU A 78 -7.07 -1.97 -14.98
CA LEU A 78 -7.79 -0.82 -14.42
C LEU A 78 -8.74 -1.32 -13.31
N PHE A 79 -8.78 -0.59 -12.21
CA PHE A 79 -9.61 -0.90 -11.04
C PHE A 79 -10.39 0.33 -10.60
N ASN A 80 -11.53 0.16 -9.90
CA ASN A 80 -12.34 1.31 -9.45
C ASN A 80 -11.97 1.76 -8.04
N SER A 81 -11.16 0.99 -7.32
CA SER A 81 -10.73 1.30 -5.95
C SER A 81 -9.42 0.58 -5.58
N LEU A 82 -8.68 1.14 -4.62
CA LEU A 82 -7.48 0.52 -4.05
C LEU A 82 -7.76 -0.86 -3.44
N THR A 83 -8.94 -1.04 -2.83
CA THR A 83 -9.35 -2.34 -2.27
C THR A 83 -9.46 -3.41 -3.36
N GLU A 84 -9.97 -3.09 -4.54
CA GLU A 84 -10.04 -4.04 -5.66
C GLU A 84 -8.65 -4.43 -6.14
N ILE A 85 -7.72 -3.47 -6.21
CA ILE A 85 -6.31 -3.72 -6.51
C ILE A 85 -5.76 -4.74 -5.51
N VAL A 86 -5.88 -4.45 -4.21
CA VAL A 86 -5.36 -5.32 -3.16
C VAL A 86 -5.95 -6.71 -3.28
N GLU A 87 -7.27 -6.84 -3.29
CA GLU A 87 -7.96 -8.13 -3.39
C GLU A 87 -7.61 -8.92 -4.65
N HIS A 88 -7.39 -8.23 -5.78
CA HIS A 88 -6.90 -8.85 -7.00
C HIS A 88 -5.49 -9.42 -6.80
N TYR A 89 -4.55 -8.64 -6.29
CA TYR A 89 -3.16 -9.10 -6.10
C TYR A 89 -2.95 -10.05 -4.91
N ARG A 90 -3.99 -10.26 -4.09
CA ARG A 90 -4.04 -11.36 -3.11
C ARG A 90 -4.28 -12.71 -3.76
N LYS A 91 -4.99 -12.74 -4.89
CA LYS A 91 -5.31 -13.96 -5.65
C LYS A 91 -4.38 -14.14 -6.85
N THR A 92 -3.94 -13.04 -7.43
CA THR A 92 -3.08 -13.00 -8.61
C THR A 92 -1.70 -12.48 -8.22
N PRO A 93 -0.62 -13.22 -8.48
CA PRO A 93 0.72 -12.71 -8.18
C PRO A 93 1.01 -11.45 -9.00
N LEU A 94 1.51 -10.41 -8.34
CA LEU A 94 2.05 -9.23 -8.98
C LEU A 94 3.31 -9.63 -9.75
N LYS A 95 3.21 -9.61 -11.08
CA LYS A 95 4.29 -9.97 -11.99
C LYS A 95 5.23 -8.78 -12.13
N THR A 96 6.42 -8.87 -11.55
CA THR A 96 7.50 -7.91 -11.80
C THR A 96 8.47 -8.51 -12.83
N PRO A 97 9.31 -7.70 -13.51
CA PRO A 97 10.29 -8.21 -14.47
C PRO A 97 11.29 -9.21 -13.90
N HIS A 98 11.45 -9.28 -12.58
CA HIS A 98 12.43 -10.14 -11.93
C HIS A 98 11.79 -11.28 -11.12
N PHE A 99 10.54 -11.11 -10.65
CA PHE A 99 9.89 -12.06 -9.76
C PHE A 99 8.36 -11.88 -9.71
N ASP A 100 7.68 -12.89 -9.20
CA ASP A 100 6.24 -12.87 -8.93
C ASP A 100 6.02 -12.86 -7.40
N VAL A 101 5.15 -11.96 -6.90
CA VAL A 101 4.83 -11.87 -5.48
C VAL A 101 3.32 -11.76 -5.24
N LEU A 102 2.80 -12.51 -4.27
CA LEU A 102 1.40 -12.41 -3.84
C LEU A 102 1.30 -11.49 -2.63
N LEU A 103 0.25 -10.65 -2.61
CA LEU A 103 -0.10 -9.90 -1.41
C LEU A 103 -0.74 -10.89 -0.43
N THR A 104 -0.02 -11.31 0.61
CA THR A 104 -0.51 -12.31 1.54
C THR A 104 -1.16 -11.66 2.75
N ARG A 105 -0.45 -10.70 3.35
CA ARG A 105 -0.83 -10.10 4.63
C ARG A 105 -0.56 -8.59 4.66
N PRO A 106 -1.47 -7.81 5.25
CA PRO A 106 -1.24 -6.39 5.47
C PRO A 106 -0.11 -6.21 6.50
N CYS A 107 0.77 -5.25 6.27
CA CYS A 107 1.75 -4.81 7.26
C CYS A 107 0.98 -4.22 8.46
N PRO A 108 1.22 -4.69 9.70
CA PRO A 108 0.56 -4.12 10.85
C PRO A 108 1.05 -2.67 11.06
N PRO A 109 0.15 -1.70 11.32
CA PRO A 109 0.59 -0.40 11.78
C PRO A 109 1.43 -0.60 13.04
N VAL A 110 2.57 0.06 13.12
CA VAL A 110 3.35 0.05 14.35
C VAL A 110 2.52 0.81 15.38
N ASP A 111 1.84 0.04 16.24
CA ASP A 111 1.20 0.55 17.44
C ASP A 111 2.30 1.22 18.26
N GLY A 112 2.37 2.54 18.17
CA GLY A 112 3.56 3.31 18.53
C GLY A 112 3.40 4.81 18.36
N ASP A 113 2.55 5.26 17.42
CA ASP A 113 1.88 6.56 17.54
C ASP A 113 0.52 6.33 18.17
N ALA A 114 0.57 6.04 19.48
CA ALA A 114 -0.45 6.59 20.35
C ALA A 114 -0.64 8.04 19.92
N VAL A 115 -1.85 8.36 19.48
CA VAL A 115 -2.41 9.71 19.42
C VAL A 115 -1.59 10.63 20.33
N GLY A 116 -0.74 11.45 19.72
CA GLY A 116 -0.19 12.61 20.38
C GLY A 116 -1.38 13.53 20.64
N ASP A 117 -2.12 13.23 21.70
CA ASP A 117 -2.89 14.20 22.43
C ASP A 117 -1.87 15.22 22.94
N PHE A 118 -1.51 16.18 22.10
CA PHE A 118 -0.96 17.44 22.56
C PHE A 118 -2.13 18.25 23.15
N SER A 119 -2.68 17.77 24.27
CA SER A 119 -3.28 18.65 25.26
C SER A 119 -2.17 19.10 26.20
N SER A 120 -1.57 20.25 25.89
CA SER A 120 -0.79 21.12 26.79
C SER A 120 -0.59 22.41 25.99
N GLU A 121 -1.03 23.61 26.36
CA GLU A 121 -1.59 24.19 27.58
C GLU A 121 -2.30 25.50 27.16
#